data_AF-A0A1J8R6L0-F1
#
_entry.id   AF-A0A1J8R6L0-F1
#
_cell.length_a   1.000
_cell.length_b   1.000
_cell.length_c   1.000
_cell.angle_alpha   90.00
_cell.angle_beta   90.00
_cell.angle_gamma   90.00
#
_symmetry.space_group_name_H-M   'P 1'
#
loop_
_entity.id
_entity.type
_entity.pdbx_description
1 polymer ?
#
loop_
_entity_poly.entity_id
_entity_poly.type
_entity_poly.pdbx_seq_one_letter_code
_entity_poly.pdbx_strand_id
1 'polypeptide(L)'
;MYSLTTAFITLCAILPTTLATPTQPNGTVTTALERRITYTGEGTWYDNAITAGACGYQDSTSEATVAISTSLYGSGGYCDRYIQVTNTNTGQSATGLTRDECPFCDTYDLDMSPGLFEQLGTLSDGEIPISWQFI
;
A
#
# COMPACT_ATOMS: atom_id res chain seq x y z
N MET A 1 28.28 49.18 -63.82
CA MET A 1 29.53 49.29 -63.04
C MET A 1 29.33 50.39 -62.00
N TYR A 2 29.44 50.05 -60.71
CA TYR A 2 29.46 50.89 -59.48
C TYR A 2 28.24 51.81 -59.24
N SER A 3 27.29 51.43 -58.38
CA SER A 3 27.29 51.61 -56.90
C SER A 3 27.37 53.07 -56.46
N LEU A 4 26.34 53.58 -55.77
CA LEU A 4 26.51 54.36 -54.56
C LEU A 4 25.18 54.44 -53.77
N THR A 5 25.26 53.98 -52.53
CA THR A 5 24.24 53.98 -51.47
C THR A 5 24.08 55.36 -50.82
N THR A 6 22.88 55.65 -50.32
CA THR A 6 22.70 56.59 -49.19
C THR A 6 21.61 56.10 -48.25
N ALA A 7 21.92 56.13 -46.95
CA ALA A 7 21.18 55.55 -45.85
C ALA A 7 20.21 56.53 -45.19
N PHE A 8 19.13 56.03 -44.59
CA PHE A 8 18.36 56.77 -43.59
C PHE A 8 17.94 55.86 -42.41
N ILE A 9 18.72 55.99 -41.34
CA ILE A 9 18.37 56.05 -39.90
C ILE A 9 17.02 55.41 -39.51
N THR A 10 17.07 54.22 -38.93
CA THR A 10 15.99 53.67 -38.10
C THR A 10 16.34 53.78 -36.62
N LEU A 11 15.52 54.57 -35.93
CA LEU A 11 15.51 54.86 -34.50
C LEU A 11 15.45 53.56 -33.67
N CYS A 12 16.44 53.38 -32.78
CA CYS A 12 16.55 52.23 -31.89
C CYS A 12 15.59 52.40 -30.70
N ALA A 13 14.45 51.71 -30.72
CA ALA A 13 13.57 51.59 -29.55
C ALA A 13 14.06 50.42 -28.68
N ILE A 14 14.74 50.75 -27.58
CA ILE A 14 15.30 49.79 -26.64
C ILE A 14 14.18 49.33 -25.70
N LEU A 15 13.63 48.14 -25.95
CA LEU A 15 12.74 47.46 -25.01
C LEU A 15 13.60 46.68 -24.00
N PRO A 16 13.46 46.89 -22.68
CA PRO A 16 14.15 46.07 -21.70
C PRO A 16 13.55 44.66 -21.71
N THR A 17 14.26 43.69 -22.26
CA THR A 17 13.89 42.28 -22.14
C THR A 17 14.25 41.81 -20.73
N THR A 18 13.24 41.65 -19.87
CA THR A 18 13.41 41.00 -18.58
C THR A 18 13.67 39.52 -18.80
N LEU A 19 14.92 39.09 -18.57
CA LEU A 19 15.26 37.67 -18.46
C LEU A 19 14.72 37.16 -17.12
N ALA A 20 13.51 36.60 -17.12
CA ALA A 20 13.04 35.81 -16.00
C ALA A 20 13.81 34.49 -16.01
N THR A 21 14.82 34.35 -15.14
CA THR A 21 15.45 33.06 -14.91
C THR A 21 14.46 32.17 -14.16
N PRO A 22 14.20 30.93 -14.61
CA PRO A 22 13.41 29.99 -13.82
C PRO A 22 14.21 29.67 -12.55
N THR A 23 13.78 30.22 -11.41
CA THR A 23 14.25 29.76 -10.11
C THR A 23 13.77 28.32 -9.97
N GLN A 24 14.71 27.36 -9.94
CA GLN A 24 14.35 25.97 -9.67
C GLN A 24 13.61 25.92 -8.33
N PRO A 25 12.41 25.31 -8.26
CA PRO A 25 11.80 25.04 -6.97
C PRO A 25 12.73 24.06 -6.26
N ASN A 26 13.40 24.56 -5.23
CA ASN A 26 14.24 23.77 -4.36
C ASN A 26 13.37 22.64 -3.78
N GLY A 27 13.67 21.40 -4.16
CA GLY A 27 13.14 20.18 -3.55
C GLY A 27 11.63 20.01 -3.58
N THR A 28 11.07 19.63 -4.73
CA THR A 28 9.79 18.91 -4.72
C THR A 28 10.06 17.55 -4.06
N VAL A 29 9.68 17.39 -2.79
CA VAL A 29 9.53 16.06 -2.20
C VAL A 29 8.37 15.40 -2.93
N THR A 30 8.66 14.73 -4.04
CA THR A 30 7.76 13.72 -4.59
C THR A 30 7.74 12.58 -3.59
N THR A 31 6.79 12.62 -2.65
CA THR A 31 6.30 11.42 -1.98
C THR A 31 5.81 10.49 -3.09
N ALA A 32 6.67 9.57 -3.52
CA ALA A 32 6.28 8.53 -4.44
C ALA A 32 5.16 7.74 -3.75
N LEU A 33 3.92 7.94 -4.20
CA LEU A 33 2.79 7.14 -3.73
C LEU A 33 3.06 5.71 -4.18
N GLU A 34 3.41 4.83 -3.24
CA GLU A 34 3.55 3.42 -3.52
C GLU A 34 2.18 2.88 -3.94
N ARG A 35 2.13 2.20 -5.09
CA ARG A 35 0.90 1.61 -5.59
C ARG A 35 0.48 0.49 -4.63
N ARG A 36 -0.60 0.72 -3.88
CA ARG A 36 -1.24 -0.36 -3.12
C ARG A 36 -1.86 -1.36 -4.11
N ILE A 37 -1.55 -2.63 -3.90
CA ILE A 37 -2.14 -3.74 -4.63
C ILE A 37 -3.23 -4.30 -3.73
N THR A 38 -4.45 -4.33 -4.26
CA THR A 38 -5.58 -5.00 -3.59
C THR A 38 -5.63 -6.43 -4.06
N TYR A 39 -5.68 -7.34 -3.08
CA TYR A 39 -5.89 -8.77 -3.25
C TYR A 39 -7.32 -9.12 -2.86
N THR A 40 -7.81 -10.24 -3.37
CA THR A 40 -9.13 -10.80 -3.05
C THR A 40 -8.98 -12.28 -2.75
N GLY A 41 -9.72 -12.77 -1.78
CA GLY A 41 -9.71 -14.17 -1.37
C GLY A 41 -10.77 -14.41 -0.31
N GLU A 42 -10.68 -15.57 0.34
CA GLU A 42 -11.48 -15.92 1.49
C GLU A 42 -10.74 -15.63 2.80
N GLY A 43 -11.49 -15.27 3.83
CA GLY A 43 -11.00 -15.04 5.17
C GLY A 43 -11.58 -16.06 6.13
N THR A 44 -10.75 -16.83 6.81
CA THR A 44 -11.14 -17.74 7.90
C THR A 44 -10.58 -17.27 9.23
N TRP A 45 -10.77 -18.06 10.29
CA TRP A 45 -10.10 -17.83 11.57
C TRP A 45 -9.56 -19.10 12.21
N TYR A 46 -8.53 -18.94 13.04
CA TYR A 46 -7.87 -20.00 13.80
C TYR A 46 -7.72 -19.65 15.27
N ASP A 47 -7.48 -20.66 16.11
CA ASP A 47 -7.12 -20.45 17.51
C ASP A 47 -5.59 -20.36 17.65
N ASN A 48 -5.09 -19.14 17.90
CA ASN A 48 -3.66 -18.83 18.02
C ASN A 48 -3.14 -18.84 19.46
N ALA A 49 -3.92 -19.29 20.47
CA ALA A 49 -3.58 -19.09 21.88
C ALA A 49 -2.34 -19.88 22.37
N ILE A 50 -1.95 -20.96 21.69
CA ILE A 50 -1.12 -22.03 22.30
C ILE A 50 0.34 -21.96 21.86
N THR A 51 0.64 -21.46 20.66
CA THR A 51 1.99 -21.49 20.08
C THR A 51 2.35 -20.16 19.43
N ALA A 52 3.64 -19.84 19.39
CA ALA A 52 4.13 -18.72 18.60
C ALA A 52 3.89 -18.98 17.10
N GLY A 53 3.49 -17.95 16.37
CA GLY A 53 3.37 -17.99 14.90
C GLY A 53 4.74 -18.08 14.23
N ALA A 54 4.74 -18.32 12.92
CA ALA A 54 5.94 -18.44 12.08
C ALA A 54 6.85 -17.21 12.13
N CYS A 55 6.30 -16.02 12.43
CA CYS A 55 7.09 -14.81 12.65
C CYS A 55 7.80 -14.75 14.02
N GLY A 56 7.63 -15.77 14.89
CA GLY A 56 8.32 -15.91 16.17
C GLY A 56 7.66 -15.22 17.36
N TYR A 57 6.43 -14.71 17.20
CA TYR A 57 5.67 -14.04 18.25
C TYR A 57 4.53 -14.91 18.76
N GLN A 58 4.31 -14.88 20.07
CA GLN A 58 3.14 -15.48 20.69
C GLN A 58 2.11 -14.39 20.95
N ASP A 59 1.20 -14.22 19.99
CA ASP A 59 0.06 -13.32 20.11
C ASP A 59 -1.12 -14.06 20.78
N SER A 60 -1.99 -13.30 21.43
CA SER A 60 -3.24 -13.78 22.02
C SER A 60 -4.39 -13.80 21.00
N THR A 61 -5.49 -14.46 21.34
CA THR A 61 -6.68 -14.55 20.48
C THR A 61 -7.42 -13.24 20.28
N SER A 62 -7.22 -12.26 21.18
CA SER A 62 -7.84 -10.94 21.06
C SER A 62 -6.99 -9.93 20.26
N GLU A 63 -5.72 -10.22 20.00
CA GLU A 63 -4.87 -9.35 19.18
C GLU A 63 -5.26 -9.48 17.72
N ALA A 64 -5.25 -8.35 16.99
CA ALA A 64 -5.61 -8.33 15.58
C ALA A 64 -4.43 -8.79 14.72
N THR A 65 -4.35 -10.11 14.48
CA THR A 65 -3.25 -10.74 13.77
C THR A 65 -3.77 -11.63 12.65
N VAL A 66 -2.89 -11.94 11.70
CA VAL A 66 -3.25 -12.71 10.52
C VAL A 66 -2.10 -13.63 10.10
N ALA A 67 -2.48 -14.84 9.68
CA ALA A 67 -1.63 -15.76 8.98
C ALA A 67 -1.82 -15.57 7.46
N ILE A 68 -0.70 -15.49 6.74
CA ILE A 68 -0.70 -15.37 5.27
C ILE A 68 -0.25 -16.69 4.64
N SER A 69 -0.68 -16.97 3.41
CA SER A 69 -0.31 -18.20 2.70
C SER A 69 1.21 -18.42 2.62
N THR A 70 1.66 -19.68 2.54
CA THR A 70 3.08 -20.03 2.32
C THR A 70 3.69 -19.28 1.14
N SER A 71 2.92 -19.08 0.06
CA SER A 71 3.40 -18.39 -1.13
C SER A 71 3.72 -16.91 -0.91
N LEU A 72 2.98 -16.24 -0.02
CA LEU A 72 3.28 -14.87 0.40
C LEU A 72 4.34 -14.86 1.50
N TYR A 73 4.20 -15.72 2.50
CA TYR A 73 5.13 -15.81 3.62
C TYR A 73 6.58 -16.01 3.15
N GLY A 74 6.81 -16.99 2.28
CA GLY A 74 8.12 -17.33 1.74
C GLY A 74 9.12 -17.62 2.85
N SER A 75 10.03 -16.68 3.11
CA SER A 75 11.03 -16.75 4.20
C SER A 75 10.74 -15.75 5.33
N GLY A 76 9.48 -15.32 5.50
CA GLY A 76 9.07 -14.35 6.51
C GLY A 76 9.26 -12.88 6.11
N GLY A 77 9.44 -12.58 4.82
CA GLY A 77 9.68 -11.20 4.33
C GLY A 77 8.53 -10.23 4.57
N TYR A 78 7.34 -10.76 4.86
CA TYR A 78 6.15 -9.98 5.21
C TYR A 78 5.82 -9.99 6.68
N CYS A 79 6.62 -10.59 7.58
CA CYS A 79 6.36 -10.49 9.02
C CYS A 79 6.30 -9.03 9.49
N ASP A 80 5.44 -8.76 10.48
CA ASP A 80 5.21 -7.43 11.06
C ASP A 80 4.72 -6.35 10.07
N ARG A 81 4.16 -6.76 8.93
CA ARG A 81 3.50 -5.86 7.99
C ARG A 81 2.03 -5.72 8.34
N TYR A 82 1.56 -4.47 8.35
CA TYR A 82 0.13 -4.22 8.50
C TYR A 82 -0.59 -4.51 7.20
N ILE A 83 -1.77 -5.11 7.33
CA ILE A 83 -2.74 -5.23 6.25
C ILE A 83 -4.05 -4.62 6.68
N GLN A 84 -4.74 -4.01 5.71
CA GLN A 84 -6.14 -3.64 5.85
C GLN A 84 -6.99 -4.69 5.13
N VAL A 85 -7.91 -5.31 5.87
CA VAL A 85 -8.84 -6.33 5.36
C VAL A 85 -10.24 -5.73 5.35
N THR A 86 -11.01 -6.03 4.31
CA THR A 86 -12.40 -5.60 4.15
C THR A 86 -13.26 -6.79 3.79
N ASN A 87 -14.29 -7.07 4.58
CA ASN A 87 -15.34 -8.02 4.23
C ASN A 87 -16.17 -7.44 3.09
N THR A 88 -16.16 -8.10 1.95
CA THR A 88 -16.80 -7.59 0.72
C THR A 88 -18.32 -7.72 0.73
N ASN A 89 -18.88 -8.57 1.60
CA ASN A 89 -20.34 -8.66 1.79
C ASN A 89 -20.88 -7.51 2.63
N THR A 90 -20.14 -7.08 3.66
CA THR A 90 -20.63 -6.10 4.65
C THR A 90 -20.02 -4.70 4.49
N GLY A 91 -18.88 -4.59 3.82
CA GLY A 91 -18.08 -3.37 3.73
C GLY A 91 -17.32 -3.02 5.01
N GLN A 92 -17.34 -3.89 6.04
CA GLN A 92 -16.57 -3.68 7.27
C GLN A 92 -15.08 -3.86 6.98
N SER A 93 -14.25 -3.00 7.57
CA SER A 93 -12.80 -3.05 7.43
C SER A 93 -12.11 -3.06 8.78
N ALA A 94 -11.05 -3.85 8.88
CA ALA A 94 -10.20 -3.97 10.05
C ALA A 94 -8.73 -3.99 9.63
N THR A 95 -7.83 -3.69 10.57
CA THR A 95 -6.38 -3.74 10.34
C THR A 95 -5.78 -4.85 11.19
N GLY A 96 -4.96 -5.69 10.57
CA GLY A 96 -4.26 -6.79 11.21
C GLY A 96 -2.76 -6.73 10.96
N LEU A 97 -1.99 -7.37 11.84
CA LEU A 97 -0.56 -7.54 11.68
C LEU A 97 -0.25 -8.98 11.23
N THR A 98 0.53 -9.13 10.17
CA THR A 98 1.00 -10.44 9.71
C THR A 98 1.95 -11.06 10.74
N ARG A 99 1.54 -12.16 11.35
CA ARG A 99 2.24 -12.79 12.47
C ARG A 99 2.51 -14.28 12.26
N ASP A 100 1.88 -14.89 11.27
CA ASP A 100 1.97 -16.32 11.06
C ASP A 100 1.93 -16.71 9.57
N GLU A 101 2.22 -17.97 9.31
CA GLU A 101 2.09 -18.64 8.03
C GLU A 101 0.89 -19.59 8.08
N CYS A 102 0.06 -19.58 7.05
CA CYS A 102 -1.00 -20.56 6.84
C CYS A 102 -0.57 -21.54 5.72
N PRO A 103 -0.14 -22.78 6.04
CA PRO A 103 0.37 -23.72 5.04
C PRO A 103 -0.67 -24.29 4.07
N PHE A 104 -1.95 -24.13 4.40
CA PHE A 104 -3.08 -24.69 3.65
C PHE A 104 -3.95 -23.62 2.99
N CYS A 105 -3.66 -22.33 3.19
CA CYS A 105 -4.39 -21.24 2.56
C CYS A 105 -3.97 -21.07 1.09
N ASP A 106 -4.94 -20.77 0.22
CA ASP A 106 -4.63 -20.31 -1.13
C ASP A 106 -3.88 -18.96 -1.08
N THR A 107 -3.22 -18.60 -2.19
CA THR A 107 -2.23 -17.52 -2.22
C THR A 107 -2.70 -16.20 -1.58
N TYR A 108 -3.97 -15.83 -1.74
CA TYR A 108 -4.52 -14.56 -1.24
C TYR A 108 -5.57 -14.73 -0.14
N ASP A 109 -5.78 -15.95 0.35
CA ASP A 109 -6.63 -16.21 1.49
C ASP A 109 -5.91 -15.85 2.78
N LEU A 110 -6.67 -15.46 3.79
CA LEU A 110 -6.17 -15.04 5.09
C LEU A 110 -6.80 -15.89 6.19
N ASP A 111 -5.98 -16.37 7.11
CA ASP A 111 -6.46 -17.01 8.33
C ASP A 111 -6.23 -16.08 9.51
N MET A 112 -7.31 -15.55 10.08
CA MET A 112 -7.26 -14.42 11.02
C MET A 112 -7.36 -14.89 12.46
N SER A 113 -6.79 -14.13 13.40
CA SER A 113 -7.12 -14.35 14.81
C SER A 113 -8.61 -14.07 15.06
N PRO A 114 -9.21 -14.62 16.12
CA PRO A 114 -10.60 -14.35 16.46
C PRO A 114 -10.86 -12.84 16.64
N GLY A 115 -9.94 -12.13 17.30
CA GLY A 115 -10.04 -10.68 17.52
C GLY A 115 -10.00 -9.84 16.24
N LEU A 116 -9.36 -10.30 15.16
CA LEU A 116 -9.43 -9.65 13.85
C LEU A 116 -10.71 -10.05 13.11
N PHE A 117 -11.06 -11.33 13.11
CA PHE A 117 -12.24 -11.85 12.40
C PHE A 117 -13.55 -11.23 12.92
N GLU A 118 -13.68 -11.08 14.25
CA GLU A 118 -14.87 -10.51 14.89
C GLU A 118 -15.10 -9.02 14.58
N GLN A 119 -14.11 -8.33 14.01
CA GLN A 119 -14.27 -6.97 13.49
C GLN A 119 -14.83 -6.92 12.06
N LEU A 120 -14.88 -8.06 11.39
CA LEU A 120 -15.29 -8.21 9.98
C LEU A 120 -16.56 -9.06 9.82
N GLY A 121 -16.85 -9.92 10.80
CA GLY A 121 -17.98 -10.84 10.82
C GLY A 121 -18.16 -11.47 12.20
N THR A 122 -18.84 -12.61 12.28
CA THR A 122 -19.00 -13.41 13.50
C THR A 122 -18.24 -14.72 13.35
N LEU A 123 -17.64 -15.26 14.42
CA LEU A 123 -16.91 -16.54 14.32
C LEU A 123 -17.77 -17.70 13.75
N SER A 124 -19.09 -17.63 13.92
CA SER A 124 -20.03 -18.61 13.34
C SER A 124 -20.17 -18.54 11.82
N ASP A 125 -19.75 -17.45 11.18
CA ASP A 125 -19.69 -17.35 9.71
C ASP A 125 -18.64 -18.33 9.16
N GLY A 126 -17.57 -18.57 9.93
CA GLY A 126 -16.48 -19.52 9.62
C GLY A 126 -15.55 -19.04 8.51
N GLU A 127 -16.12 -18.57 7.41
CA GLU A 127 -15.46 -18.07 6.22
C GLU A 127 -16.21 -16.84 5.69
N ILE A 128 -15.48 -15.80 5.30
CA ILE A 128 -16.03 -14.56 4.75
C ILE A 128 -15.25 -14.11 3.51
N PRO A 129 -15.90 -13.56 2.47
CA PRO A 129 -15.19 -13.08 1.30
C PRO A 129 -14.54 -11.73 1.60
N ILE A 130 -13.25 -11.61 1.30
CA ILE A 130 -12.44 -10.44 1.66
C ILE A 130 -11.74 -9.81 0.47
N SER A 131 -11.44 -8.52 0.64
CA SER A 131 -10.42 -7.81 -0.12
C SER A 131 -9.44 -7.17 0.84
N TRP A 132 -8.16 -7.16 0.50
CA TRP A 132 -7.14 -6.66 1.42
C TRP A 132 -5.92 -6.11 0.71
N GLN A 133 -5.12 -5.32 1.45
CA GLN A 133 -3.88 -4.73 0.94
C GLN A 133 -2.87 -4.56 2.08
N PHE A 134 -1.58 -4.64 1.76
CA PHE A 134 -0.53 -4.14 2.66
C PHE A 134 -0.61 -2.61 2.75
N ILE A 135 -0.41 -2.05 3.95
CA ILE A 135 -0.53 -0.61 4.23
C ILE A 135 0.71 -0.01 4.88
#